data_AF-A0AAN7VQY2-F1
#
_entry.id   AF-A0AAN7VQY2-F1
#
_cell.length_a   1.000
_cell.length_b   1.000
_cell.length_c   1.000
_cell.angle_alpha   90.00
_cell.angle_beta   90.00
_cell.angle_gamma   90.00
#
_symmetry.space_group_name_H-M   'P 1'
#
loop_
_entity.id
_entity.type
_entity.pdbx_description
1 polymer ?
#
loop_
_entity_poly.entity_id
_entity_poly.type
_entity_poly.pdbx_seq_one_letter_code
_entity_poly.pdbx_strand_id
1 'polypeptide(L)'
;MLLVQKCVRIELVGSNPFIQNSKENMANTRTHLTRFHPYHGENIILSEDNTVAYRKTSFANALTFSEKPLQPGEIFLLEIDQNERGWSGHMRLGLTQLDPYTIFQTGVPQYALPDLASKGTSWIYGITKAHNHTYECEHERKHGKCGHRKLKSDNGVIKTCRGTVPLHILKPIKHSRDILPTDTGSRIGVMYIPINEHEANMHYIVNGEDLGACVKHIPYSDVPLHVVVDVYGTTKKVRIIQLYGVPTLQSACRDAILQHITTKGVSALPLPKMLKEYLLYQN
;
A
#
# COMPACT_ATOMS: atom_id res chain seq x y z
N MET A 1 37.65 -47.95 40.14
CA MET A 1 36.28 -47.84 39.61
C MET A 1 36.25 -46.62 38.70
N LEU A 2 35.91 -46.83 37.42
CA LEU A 2 35.98 -45.88 36.30
C LEU A 2 35.09 -44.63 36.45
N LEU A 3 35.48 -43.55 35.74
CA LEU A 3 34.70 -42.66 34.83
C LEU A 3 35.45 -41.29 34.76
N VAL A 4 36.28 -40.95 33.76
CA VAL A 4 36.08 -40.68 32.32
C VAL A 4 35.27 -39.41 32.00
N GLN A 5 35.87 -38.53 31.17
CA GLN A 5 35.30 -37.50 30.26
C GLN A 5 34.89 -36.12 30.85
N LYS A 6 35.13 -34.94 30.23
CA LYS A 6 35.51 -34.51 28.86
C LYS A 6 36.35 -33.22 28.92
N CYS A 7 37.36 -33.13 28.05
CA CYS A 7 38.02 -31.89 27.67
C CYS A 7 37.18 -31.22 26.56
N VAL A 8 36.72 -29.98 26.75
CA VAL A 8 36.09 -29.18 25.69
C VAL A 8 37.09 -28.13 25.24
N ARG A 9 37.58 -28.29 24.01
CA ARG A 9 38.41 -27.34 23.28
C ARG A 9 37.49 -26.26 22.73
N ILE A 10 37.61 -25.03 23.22
CA ILE A 10 36.96 -23.87 22.60
C ILE A 10 37.85 -23.44 21.44
N GLU A 11 37.49 -23.82 20.22
CA GLU A 11 38.06 -23.23 19.01
C GLU A 11 37.43 -21.85 18.80
N LEU A 12 38.25 -20.81 18.95
CA LEU A 12 37.90 -19.45 18.57
C LEU A 12 37.85 -19.36 17.05
N VAL A 13 36.67 -19.61 16.46
CA VAL A 13 36.41 -19.27 15.06
C VAL A 13 36.24 -17.76 14.97
N GLY A 14 37.30 -17.07 14.54
CA GLY A 14 37.30 -15.64 14.29
C GLY A 14 36.28 -15.25 13.23
N SER A 15 35.14 -14.72 13.68
CA SER A 15 34.17 -14.03 12.83
C SER A 15 34.35 -12.53 13.06
N ASN A 16 34.70 -11.80 12.00
CA ASN A 16 34.99 -10.37 12.07
C ASN A 16 33.69 -9.58 12.38
N PRO A 17 33.56 -8.90 13.55
CA PRO A 17 32.32 -8.24 13.97
C PRO A 17 31.87 -7.09 13.05
N PHE A 18 32.76 -6.58 12.19
CA PHE A 18 32.42 -5.59 11.17
C PHE A 18 31.50 -6.12 10.05
N ILE A 19 31.52 -7.43 9.76
CA ILE A 19 30.73 -8.02 8.66
C ILE A 19 29.29 -8.37 9.12
N GLN A 20 29.10 -8.71 10.40
CA GLN A 20 27.76 -8.89 10.97
C GLN A 20 26.99 -7.57 11.05
N ASN A 21 27.67 -6.50 11.48
CA ASN A 21 27.06 -5.19 11.66
C ASN A 21 26.63 -4.55 10.31
N SER A 22 27.34 -4.83 9.20
CA SER A 22 26.95 -4.35 7.86
C SER A 22 25.76 -5.09 7.26
N LYS A 23 25.61 -6.40 7.53
CA LYS A 23 24.43 -7.18 7.12
C LYS A 23 23.18 -6.82 7.94
N GLU A 24 23.33 -6.57 9.23
CA GLU A 24 22.24 -6.10 10.11
C GLU A 24 21.81 -4.68 9.77
N ASN A 25 22.74 -3.75 9.49
CA ASN A 25 22.39 -2.39 9.05
C ASN A 25 21.73 -2.36 7.66
N MET A 26 22.14 -3.25 6.74
CA MET A 26 21.48 -3.41 5.43
C MET A 26 20.13 -4.12 5.54
N ALA A 27 19.91 -4.97 6.56
CA ALA A 27 18.59 -5.53 6.88
C ALA A 27 17.67 -4.49 7.53
N ASN A 28 18.19 -3.62 8.39
CA ASN A 28 17.41 -2.57 9.08
C ASN A 28 16.95 -1.44 8.16
N THR A 29 17.63 -1.21 7.03
CA THR A 29 17.20 -0.27 5.98
C THR A 29 16.16 -0.89 5.04
N ARG A 30 16.10 -2.22 4.95
CA ARG A 30 15.13 -2.97 4.11
C ARG A 30 13.73 -3.07 4.72
N THR A 31 13.57 -2.83 6.02
CA THR A 31 12.27 -2.97 6.73
C THR A 31 11.25 -1.88 6.36
N HIS A 32 11.72 -0.77 5.78
CA HIS A 32 10.91 0.43 5.53
C HIS A 32 10.46 0.63 4.08
N LEU A 33 10.91 -0.24 3.15
CA LEU A 33 10.45 -0.19 1.77
C LEU A 33 9.04 -0.75 1.64
N THR A 34 8.23 -0.10 0.80
CA THR A 34 6.92 -0.59 0.40
C THR A 34 7.11 -1.57 -0.75
N ARG A 35 6.59 -2.80 -0.60
CA ARG A 35 6.75 -3.89 -1.56
C ARG A 35 5.42 -4.51 -1.96
N PHE A 36 5.45 -5.22 -3.06
CA PHE A 36 4.44 -6.20 -3.42
C PHE A 36 4.62 -7.47 -2.59
N HIS A 37 3.51 -8.11 -2.24
CA HIS A 37 3.48 -9.39 -1.55
C HIS A 37 4.12 -10.47 -2.44
N PRO A 38 4.97 -11.36 -1.92
CA PRO A 38 5.60 -12.43 -2.69
C PRO A 38 4.59 -13.45 -3.26
N TYR A 39 3.37 -13.49 -2.71
CA TYR A 39 2.28 -14.28 -3.26
C TYR A 39 1.40 -13.43 -4.16
N HIS A 40 1.26 -13.87 -5.40
CA HIS A 40 0.59 -13.15 -6.47
C HIS A 40 0.06 -14.15 -7.50
N GLY A 41 -0.71 -13.66 -8.48
CA GLY A 41 -1.20 -14.44 -9.60
C GLY A 41 -0.06 -15.00 -10.46
N GLU A 42 -0.34 -16.10 -11.14
CA GLU A 42 0.65 -16.88 -11.92
C GLU A 42 1.37 -16.06 -12.99
N ASN A 43 0.73 -15.03 -13.54
CA ASN A 43 1.28 -14.22 -14.61
C ASN A 43 2.03 -12.97 -14.12
N ILE A 44 2.12 -12.75 -12.81
CA ILE A 44 3.00 -11.71 -12.25
C ILE A 44 4.42 -12.24 -12.07
N ILE A 45 5.39 -11.40 -12.44
CA ILE A 45 6.79 -11.53 -12.09
C ILE A 45 7.17 -10.30 -11.28
N LEU A 46 7.69 -10.52 -10.08
CA LEU A 46 8.22 -9.45 -9.24
C LEU A 46 9.72 -9.26 -9.49
N SER A 47 10.15 -8.00 -9.49
CA SER A 47 11.57 -7.64 -9.62
C SER A 47 11.91 -6.43 -8.76
N GLU A 48 13.21 -6.09 -8.73
CA GLU A 48 13.74 -4.95 -7.98
C GLU A 48 13.31 -5.00 -6.50
N ASP A 49 13.62 -6.14 -5.86
CA ASP A 49 13.28 -6.38 -4.44
C ASP A 49 11.76 -6.27 -4.19
N ASN A 50 10.97 -6.87 -5.08
CA ASN A 50 9.50 -6.84 -5.06
C ASN A 50 8.89 -5.43 -5.10
N THR A 51 9.59 -4.43 -5.63
CA THR A 51 9.03 -3.08 -5.82
C THR A 51 8.42 -2.89 -7.21
N VAL A 52 8.61 -3.86 -8.11
CA VAL A 52 8.12 -3.84 -9.49
C VAL A 52 7.34 -5.11 -9.77
N ALA A 53 6.19 -4.98 -10.41
CA ALA A 53 5.37 -6.09 -10.88
C ALA A 53 5.17 -6.01 -12.40
N TYR A 54 5.45 -7.12 -13.08
CA TYR A 54 5.35 -7.26 -14.53
C TYR A 54 4.41 -8.41 -14.89
N ARG A 55 3.45 -8.17 -15.79
CA ARG A 55 2.58 -9.22 -16.33
C ARG A 55 3.29 -9.95 -17.48
N LYS A 56 3.73 -11.19 -17.25
CA LYS A 56 4.51 -11.96 -18.23
C LYS A 56 3.74 -12.35 -19.49
N THR A 57 2.49 -12.79 -19.34
CA THR A 57 1.64 -13.26 -20.44
C THR A 57 0.17 -13.11 -20.10
N SER A 58 -0.71 -13.31 -21.10
CA SER A 58 -2.17 -13.22 -21.00
C SER A 58 -2.65 -11.84 -20.49
N PHE A 59 -3.95 -11.74 -20.25
CA PHE A 59 -4.63 -10.63 -19.57
C PHE A 59 -5.15 -11.02 -18.18
N ALA A 60 -5.01 -12.30 -17.83
CA ALA A 60 -5.56 -12.93 -16.63
C ALA A 60 -4.46 -13.34 -15.64
N ASN A 61 -4.83 -13.72 -14.42
CA ASN A 61 -3.92 -14.20 -13.36
C ASN A 61 -2.81 -13.17 -13.04
N ALA A 62 -3.14 -11.87 -13.12
CA ALA A 62 -2.21 -10.76 -12.98
C ALA A 62 -2.43 -9.95 -11.68
N LEU A 63 -3.00 -10.58 -10.65
CA LEU A 63 -3.21 -10.00 -9.33
C LEU A 63 -1.93 -9.97 -8.51
N THR A 64 -1.70 -8.88 -7.79
CA THR A 64 -0.70 -8.79 -6.72
C THR A 64 -1.23 -7.90 -5.60
N PHE A 65 -0.55 -7.89 -4.46
CA PHE A 65 -1.02 -7.26 -3.23
C PHE A 65 0.09 -6.43 -2.59
N SER A 66 -0.22 -5.52 -1.67
CA SER A 66 0.81 -4.94 -0.80
C SER A 66 1.37 -6.02 0.14
N GLU A 67 2.68 -5.97 0.40
CA GLU A 67 3.34 -6.89 1.35
C GLU A 67 2.80 -6.73 2.78
N LYS A 68 2.51 -5.49 3.18
CA LYS A 68 1.98 -5.13 4.49
C LYS A 68 0.59 -4.51 4.35
N PRO A 69 -0.25 -4.59 5.39
CA PRO A 69 -1.48 -3.83 5.45
C PRO A 69 -1.20 -2.32 5.38
N LEU A 70 -2.05 -1.60 4.67
CA LEU A 70 -1.98 -0.16 4.54
C LEU A 70 -2.45 0.51 5.85
N GLN A 71 -1.72 1.51 6.33
CA GLN A 71 -2.12 2.28 7.52
C GLN A 71 -3.12 3.38 7.18
N PRO A 72 -3.92 3.87 8.15
CA PRO A 72 -4.88 4.93 7.89
C PRO A 72 -4.19 6.22 7.42
N GLY A 73 -4.57 6.72 6.24
CA GLY A 73 -3.95 7.88 5.60
C GLY A 73 -2.60 7.60 4.93
N GLU A 74 -2.14 6.35 4.87
CA GLU A 74 -0.95 5.97 4.12
C GLU A 74 -1.27 5.89 2.63
N ILE A 75 -0.47 6.58 1.82
CA ILE A 75 -0.55 6.51 0.35
C ILE A 75 0.29 5.33 -0.15
N PHE A 76 -0.34 4.39 -0.85
CA PHE A 76 0.36 3.40 -1.68
C PHE A 76 0.36 3.88 -3.12
N LEU A 77 1.54 4.25 -3.65
CA LEU A 77 1.67 4.91 -4.96
C LEU A 77 2.34 4.00 -5.98
N LEU A 78 1.71 3.86 -7.14
CA LEU A 78 2.22 3.14 -8.29
C LEU A 78 2.54 4.10 -9.43
N GLU A 79 3.54 3.75 -10.23
CA GLU A 79 3.81 4.33 -11.54
C GLU A 79 3.63 3.26 -12.62
N ILE A 80 2.98 3.61 -13.72
CA ILE A 80 2.85 2.74 -14.90
C ILE A 80 4.17 2.79 -15.66
N ASP A 81 5.00 1.77 -15.49
CA ASP A 81 6.33 1.70 -16.10
C ASP A 81 6.27 1.26 -17.57
N GLN A 82 5.26 0.45 -17.93
CA GLN A 82 5.10 -0.04 -19.31
C GLN A 82 3.65 -0.34 -19.65
N ASN A 83 3.25 0.03 -20.86
CA ASN A 83 2.02 -0.41 -21.50
C ASN A 83 2.30 -1.39 -22.66
N GLU A 84 1.34 -2.26 -22.96
CA GLU A 84 1.36 -3.25 -24.04
C GLU A 84 0.24 -2.96 -25.05
N ARG A 85 0.60 -2.90 -26.34
CA ARG A 85 -0.35 -2.69 -27.44
C ARG A 85 -1.15 -3.98 -27.70
N GLY A 86 -2.33 -3.84 -28.30
CA GLY A 86 -3.18 -4.99 -28.68
C GLY A 86 -4.12 -5.46 -27.57
N TRP A 87 -4.03 -4.89 -26.36
CA TRP A 87 -5.00 -5.11 -25.29
C TRP A 87 -5.96 -3.91 -25.15
N SER A 88 -7.16 -4.19 -24.67
CA SER A 88 -8.13 -3.19 -24.23
C SER A 88 -8.30 -3.25 -22.71
N GLY A 89 -8.92 -2.22 -22.15
CA GLY A 89 -9.10 -2.08 -20.71
C GLY A 89 -7.85 -1.56 -19.99
N HIS A 90 -7.97 -1.39 -18.68
CA HIS A 90 -6.99 -0.70 -17.84
C HIS A 90 -6.77 -1.42 -16.53
N MET A 91 -5.64 -1.15 -15.88
CA MET A 91 -5.33 -1.69 -14.55
C MET A 91 -6.48 -1.46 -13.55
N ARG A 92 -6.60 -2.37 -12.59
CA ARG A 92 -7.50 -2.19 -11.45
C ARG A 92 -6.70 -2.04 -10.17
N LEU A 93 -7.18 -1.19 -9.28
CA LEU A 93 -6.59 -0.88 -7.99
C LEU A 93 -7.69 -0.89 -6.93
N GLY A 94 -7.34 -1.16 -5.69
CA GLY A 94 -8.31 -1.15 -4.60
C GLY A 94 -7.74 -1.63 -3.28
N LEU A 95 -8.65 -1.94 -2.35
CA LEU A 95 -8.34 -2.46 -1.03
C LEU A 95 -9.09 -3.78 -0.79
N THR A 96 -8.53 -4.65 0.04
CA THR A 96 -9.15 -5.90 0.49
C THR A 96 -8.86 -6.18 1.95
N GLN A 97 -9.82 -6.75 2.67
CA GLN A 97 -9.62 -7.32 4.01
C GLN A 97 -9.11 -8.76 3.97
N LEU A 98 -8.98 -9.35 2.77
CA LEU A 98 -8.46 -10.69 2.61
C LEU A 98 -6.93 -10.69 2.72
N ASP A 99 -6.42 -11.51 3.62
CA ASP A 99 -4.98 -11.70 3.78
C ASP A 99 -4.36 -12.35 2.52
N PRO A 100 -3.33 -11.74 1.89
CA PRO A 100 -2.69 -12.27 0.69
C PRO A 100 -2.17 -13.70 0.82
N TYR A 101 -1.71 -14.11 2.01
CA TYR A 101 -1.30 -15.49 2.24
C TYR A 101 -2.48 -16.46 2.18
N THR A 102 -3.59 -16.12 2.81
CA THR A 102 -4.84 -16.89 2.74
C THR A 102 -5.40 -16.97 1.31
N ILE A 103 -5.34 -15.87 0.55
CA ILE A 103 -5.74 -15.86 -0.88
C ILE A 103 -4.87 -16.84 -1.67
N PHE A 104 -3.56 -16.85 -1.43
CA PHE A 104 -2.63 -17.75 -2.11
C PHE A 104 -2.92 -19.22 -1.82
N GLN A 105 -3.16 -19.57 -0.55
CA GLN A 105 -3.47 -20.94 -0.14
C GLN A 105 -4.77 -21.47 -0.77
N THR A 106 -5.76 -20.61 -0.95
CA THR A 106 -7.07 -20.96 -1.53
C THR A 106 -7.13 -20.82 -3.05
N GLY A 107 -6.03 -20.38 -3.67
CA GLY A 107 -5.96 -20.07 -5.10
C GLY A 107 -6.24 -18.58 -5.36
N VAL A 108 -5.24 -17.89 -5.91
CA VAL A 108 -5.39 -16.50 -6.32
C VAL A 108 -6.42 -16.43 -7.45
N PRO A 109 -7.47 -15.59 -7.32
CA PRO A 109 -8.47 -15.43 -8.37
C PRO A 109 -7.88 -15.00 -9.71
N GLN A 110 -8.59 -15.31 -10.79
CA GLN A 110 -8.13 -14.98 -12.13
C GLN A 110 -8.16 -13.47 -12.39
N TYR A 111 -9.17 -12.79 -11.85
CA TYR A 111 -9.35 -11.34 -11.99
C TYR A 111 -9.69 -10.68 -10.66
N ALA A 112 -9.35 -9.40 -10.53
CA ALA A 112 -9.84 -8.61 -9.40
C ALA A 112 -11.36 -8.38 -9.48
N LEU A 113 -11.86 -8.15 -10.68
CA LEU A 113 -13.27 -7.95 -10.98
C LEU A 113 -13.75 -9.00 -12.00
N PRO A 114 -14.86 -9.72 -11.74
CA PRO A 114 -15.67 -9.68 -10.51
C PRO A 114 -15.15 -10.58 -9.37
N ASP A 115 -14.19 -11.49 -9.65
CA ASP A 115 -13.92 -12.65 -8.78
C ASP A 115 -13.53 -12.27 -7.35
N LEU A 116 -12.63 -11.31 -7.16
CA LEU A 116 -12.18 -10.90 -5.84
C LEU A 116 -13.18 -9.96 -5.15
N ALA A 117 -13.78 -9.03 -5.90
CA ALA A 117 -14.81 -8.12 -5.37
C ALA A 117 -16.08 -8.85 -4.91
N SER A 118 -16.48 -9.92 -5.62
CA SER A 118 -17.68 -10.71 -5.28
C SER A 118 -17.57 -11.42 -3.93
N LYS A 119 -16.37 -11.55 -3.35
CA LYS A 119 -16.16 -12.05 -1.98
C LYS A 119 -16.67 -11.09 -0.90
N GLY A 120 -17.12 -9.89 -1.25
CA GLY A 120 -17.79 -8.94 -0.35
C GLY A 120 -16.87 -8.16 0.60
N THR A 121 -15.58 -8.43 0.58
CA THR A 121 -14.54 -7.85 1.47
C THR A 121 -13.43 -7.15 0.69
N SER A 122 -13.69 -6.81 -0.57
CA SER A 122 -12.74 -6.14 -1.47
C SER A 122 -13.42 -5.02 -2.27
N TRP A 123 -12.82 -3.83 -2.27
CA TRP A 123 -13.30 -2.63 -2.96
C TRP A 123 -12.31 -2.22 -4.04
N ILE A 124 -12.64 -2.54 -5.30
CA ILE A 124 -11.69 -2.49 -6.41
C ILE A 124 -12.35 -1.84 -7.62
N TYR A 125 -11.62 -0.97 -8.31
CA TYR A 125 -12.11 -0.31 -9.53
C TYR A 125 -11.06 -0.29 -10.63
N GLY A 126 -11.53 -0.30 -11.88
CA GLY A 126 -10.69 -0.02 -13.03
C GLY A 126 -10.35 1.47 -13.08
N ILE A 127 -9.08 1.78 -13.34
CA ILE A 127 -8.63 3.16 -13.55
C ILE A 127 -8.91 3.53 -15.00
N THR A 128 -9.76 4.51 -15.27
CA THR A 128 -10.16 4.84 -16.64
C THR A 128 -9.46 6.09 -17.18
N LYS A 129 -9.46 6.25 -18.51
CA LYS A 129 -8.91 7.44 -19.20
C LYS A 129 -9.76 8.69 -19.01
N ALA A 130 -11.06 8.53 -18.79
CA ALA A 130 -11.90 9.63 -18.34
C ALA A 130 -11.47 9.93 -16.91
N HIS A 131 -10.95 11.13 -16.65
CA HIS A 131 -10.72 11.60 -15.28
C HIS A 131 -11.97 11.24 -14.47
N ASN A 132 -11.83 10.38 -13.45
CA ASN A 132 -12.94 9.63 -12.85
C ASN A 132 -13.94 10.55 -12.09
N HIS A 133 -14.68 11.40 -12.81
CA HIS A 133 -16.00 11.92 -12.43
C HIS A 133 -17.03 10.79 -12.36
N THR A 134 -16.70 9.60 -12.88
CA THR A 134 -17.61 8.44 -13.00
C THR A 134 -17.94 7.76 -11.67
N TYR A 135 -17.24 8.04 -10.56
CA TYR A 135 -17.66 7.49 -9.26
C TYR A 135 -18.90 8.20 -8.67
N GLU A 136 -19.36 9.31 -9.26
CA GLU A 136 -20.69 9.87 -8.95
C GLU A 136 -21.83 8.99 -9.49
N CYS A 137 -21.55 8.04 -10.39
CA CYS A 137 -22.58 7.28 -11.11
C CYS A 137 -22.75 5.87 -10.52
N GLU A 138 -23.51 5.80 -9.41
CA GLU A 138 -24.54 4.77 -9.13
C GLU A 138 -25.10 4.92 -7.71
N HIS A 139 -24.32 5.47 -6.76
CA HIS A 139 -24.75 5.65 -5.37
C HIS A 139 -25.25 7.08 -5.03
N GLU A 140 -24.95 8.10 -5.83
CA GLU A 140 -25.28 9.50 -5.49
C GLU A 140 -26.69 9.94 -5.88
N ARG A 141 -27.47 9.11 -6.59
CA ARG A 141 -28.88 9.45 -6.87
C ARG A 141 -29.79 9.43 -5.64
N LYS A 142 -29.30 9.00 -4.47
CA LYS A 142 -30.12 8.94 -3.25
C LYS A 142 -29.66 9.83 -2.10
N HIS A 143 -28.40 10.24 -2.00
CA HIS A 143 -27.91 11.02 -0.85
C HIS A 143 -27.16 12.26 -1.35
N GLY A 144 -27.65 13.45 -0.95
CA GLY A 144 -27.24 14.74 -1.48
C GLY A 144 -25.73 15.05 -1.41
N LYS A 145 -25.34 16.08 -2.16
CA LYS A 145 -23.95 16.59 -2.27
C LYS A 145 -23.28 16.70 -0.90
N CYS A 146 -22.38 15.77 -0.61
CA CYS A 146 -21.62 15.74 0.64
C CYS A 146 -20.18 16.17 0.32
N GLY A 147 -19.73 17.28 0.91
CA GLY A 147 -18.43 17.89 0.63
C GLY A 147 -17.27 16.91 0.75
N HIS A 148 -16.66 16.58 -0.39
CA HIS A 148 -15.46 15.74 -0.45
C HIS A 148 -14.30 16.49 0.22
N ARG A 149 -13.84 16.03 1.40
CA ARG A 149 -12.57 16.48 1.97
C ARG A 149 -11.43 15.87 1.14
N LYS A 150 -11.08 16.52 0.03
CA LYS A 150 -9.84 16.23 -0.71
C LYS A 150 -8.64 16.50 0.21
N LEU A 151 -7.53 15.78 0.00
CA LEU A 151 -6.25 16.06 0.64
C LEU A 151 -5.90 17.53 0.43
N LYS A 152 -5.78 18.26 1.55
CA LYS A 152 -5.31 19.64 1.52
C LYS A 152 -3.79 19.61 1.34
N SER A 153 -3.33 20.07 0.19
CA SER A 153 -1.92 20.42 0.00
C SER A 153 -1.67 21.73 0.71
N ASP A 154 -0.67 21.73 1.60
CA ASP A 154 -0.15 22.94 2.24
C ASP A 154 1.28 23.15 1.73
N ASN A 155 1.56 24.30 1.12
CA ASN A 155 2.88 24.64 0.56
C ASN A 155 3.51 23.55 -0.35
N GLY A 156 2.68 22.82 -1.11
CA GLY A 156 3.14 21.77 -2.02
C GLY A 156 3.53 20.45 -1.35
N VAL A 157 3.15 20.23 -0.09
CA VAL A 157 3.30 18.96 0.61
C VAL A 157 1.94 18.43 1.11
N ILE A 158 1.83 17.11 1.20
CA ILE A 158 0.69 16.40 1.78
C ILE A 158 1.14 15.79 3.10
N LYS A 159 0.38 16.03 4.17
CA LYS A 159 0.60 15.36 5.46
C LYS A 159 -0.09 14.00 5.46
N THR A 160 0.66 12.95 5.75
CA THR A 160 0.16 11.58 5.90
C THR A 160 0.47 11.07 7.29
N CYS A 161 -0.07 9.90 7.63
CA CYS A 161 0.29 9.24 8.87
C CYS A 161 1.74 8.74 8.91
N ARG A 162 2.48 8.76 7.80
CA ARG A 162 3.87 8.30 7.77
C ARG A 162 4.87 9.44 7.60
N GLY A 163 4.39 10.69 7.60
CA GLY A 163 5.20 11.90 7.48
C GLY A 163 4.64 12.85 6.43
N THR A 164 5.50 13.67 5.84
CA THR A 164 5.13 14.60 4.77
C THR A 164 5.57 14.07 3.41
N VAL A 165 4.65 14.07 2.45
CA VAL A 165 4.92 13.66 1.06
C VAL A 165 4.91 14.91 0.16
N PRO A 166 6.03 15.24 -0.51
CA PRO A 166 6.03 16.32 -1.50
C PRO A 166 5.11 16.01 -2.68
N LEU A 167 4.26 16.98 -3.06
CA LEU A 167 3.27 16.81 -4.12
C LEU A 167 3.90 16.44 -5.47
N HIS A 168 5.12 16.92 -5.75
CA HIS A 168 5.82 16.60 -6.99
C HIS A 168 6.16 15.11 -7.14
N ILE A 169 6.27 14.35 -6.04
CA ILE A 169 6.48 12.89 -6.08
C ILE A 169 5.18 12.17 -6.46
N LEU A 170 4.01 12.80 -6.25
CA LEU A 170 2.74 12.21 -6.70
C LEU A 170 2.47 12.45 -8.20
N LYS A 171 3.28 13.29 -8.85
CA LYS A 171 3.14 13.66 -10.27
C LYS A 171 4.15 12.92 -11.15
N PRO A 172 3.81 12.64 -12.42
CA PRO A 172 4.76 12.14 -13.41
C PRO A 172 5.96 13.08 -13.59
N ILE A 173 7.11 12.51 -13.95
CA ILE A 173 8.33 13.29 -14.21
C ILE A 173 8.18 14.00 -15.57
N LYS A 174 7.92 15.32 -15.54
CA LYS A 174 8.01 16.38 -16.60
C LYS A 174 7.63 16.08 -18.07
N HIS A 175 7.17 14.89 -18.45
CA HIS A 175 7.14 14.46 -19.85
C HIS A 175 5.86 14.76 -20.64
N SER A 176 4.79 15.27 -20.03
CA SER A 176 3.68 15.82 -20.82
C SER A 176 2.77 16.65 -19.92
N ARG A 177 2.33 17.82 -20.40
CA ARG A 177 1.26 18.58 -19.73
C ARG A 177 -0.10 17.85 -19.83
N ASP A 178 -0.20 16.86 -20.71
CA ASP A 178 -1.43 16.16 -21.08
C ASP A 178 -1.29 14.63 -20.97
N ILE A 179 -0.61 14.15 -19.93
CA ILE A 179 -0.53 12.70 -19.67
C ILE A 179 -1.89 12.17 -19.17
N LEU A 180 -2.44 11.16 -19.84
CA LEU A 180 -3.70 10.55 -19.42
C LEU A 180 -3.50 9.66 -18.18
N PRO A 181 -4.53 9.43 -17.35
CA PRO A 181 -4.44 8.64 -16.11
C PRO A 181 -3.77 7.26 -16.23
N THR A 182 -3.85 6.63 -17.41
CA THR A 182 -3.35 5.26 -17.65
C THR A 182 -2.17 5.19 -18.63
N ASP A 183 -1.61 6.35 -19.00
CA ASP A 183 -0.42 6.41 -19.85
C ASP A 183 0.84 5.96 -19.09
N THR A 184 1.87 5.54 -19.83
CA THR A 184 3.18 5.24 -19.26
C THR A 184 3.76 6.48 -18.60
N GLY A 185 4.23 6.34 -17.37
CA GLY A 185 4.68 7.42 -16.49
C GLY A 185 3.60 7.98 -15.57
N SER A 186 2.31 7.65 -15.78
CA SER A 186 1.25 8.07 -14.85
C SER A 186 1.42 7.45 -13.48
N ARG A 187 1.09 8.24 -12.46
CA ARG A 187 1.15 7.83 -11.05
C ARG A 187 -0.26 7.69 -10.49
N ILE A 188 -0.56 6.50 -9.97
CA ILE A 188 -1.86 6.14 -9.41
C ILE A 188 -1.64 5.63 -8.00
N GLY A 189 -2.27 6.29 -7.04
CA GLY A 189 -2.21 5.93 -5.62
C GLY A 189 -3.57 5.57 -5.07
N VAL A 190 -3.57 4.74 -4.04
CA VAL A 190 -4.74 4.43 -3.22
C VAL A 190 -4.41 4.67 -1.75
N MET A 191 -5.40 5.14 -1.00
CA MET A 191 -5.35 5.28 0.45
C MET A 191 -6.75 5.15 1.03
N TYR A 192 -6.85 5.01 2.36
CA TYR A 192 -8.11 5.18 3.06
C TYR A 192 -7.97 6.19 4.20
N ILE A 193 -9.02 6.97 4.44
CA ILE A 193 -9.08 8.00 5.48
C ILE A 193 -10.22 7.63 6.45
N PRO A 194 -9.92 7.40 7.75
CA PRO A 194 -10.94 7.18 8.76
C PRO A 194 -11.99 8.30 8.81
N ILE A 195 -13.25 7.91 8.93
CA ILE A 195 -14.38 8.81 9.18
C ILE A 195 -14.73 8.76 10.68
N ASN A 196 -14.66 7.55 11.25
CA ASN A 196 -14.90 7.25 12.66
C ASN A 196 -14.01 6.06 13.08
N GLU A 197 -14.25 5.50 14.27
CA GLU A 197 -13.44 4.41 14.82
C GLU A 197 -13.55 3.08 14.05
N HIS A 198 -14.57 2.91 13.20
CA HIS A 198 -14.88 1.65 12.52
C HIS A 198 -14.82 1.74 10.99
N GLU A 199 -15.12 2.92 10.46
CA GLU A 199 -15.30 3.14 9.02
C GLU A 199 -14.33 4.17 8.44
N ALA A 200 -13.95 3.94 7.19
CA ALA A 200 -13.10 4.83 6.40
C ALA A 200 -13.68 5.09 5.01
N ASN A 201 -13.18 6.14 4.37
CA ASN A 201 -13.38 6.39 2.95
C ASN A 201 -12.12 5.98 2.18
N MET A 202 -12.26 5.25 1.08
CA MET A 202 -11.18 4.99 0.13
C MET A 202 -11.06 6.15 -0.86
N HIS A 203 -9.83 6.56 -1.16
CA HIS A 203 -9.51 7.63 -2.08
C HIS A 203 -8.50 7.15 -3.13
N TYR A 204 -8.57 7.72 -4.32
CA TYR A 204 -7.55 7.59 -5.36
C TYR A 204 -6.79 8.88 -5.54
N ILE A 205 -5.50 8.76 -5.81
CA ILE A 205 -4.64 9.85 -6.25
C ILE A 205 -4.22 9.55 -7.68
N VAL A 206 -4.46 10.46 -8.62
CA VAL A 206 -4.02 10.31 -10.01
C VAL A 206 -3.20 11.52 -10.39
N ASN A 207 -1.95 11.32 -10.74
CA ASN A 207 -1.02 12.36 -11.19
C ASN A 207 -0.99 13.59 -10.25
N GLY A 208 -1.01 13.32 -8.95
CA GLY A 208 -0.96 14.33 -7.89
C GLY A 208 -2.29 14.98 -7.53
N GLU A 209 -3.40 14.56 -8.15
CA GLU A 209 -4.74 14.99 -7.75
C GLU A 209 -5.43 13.90 -6.91
N ASP A 210 -5.92 14.27 -5.72
CA ASP A 210 -6.86 13.44 -4.95
C ASP A 210 -8.27 13.56 -5.53
N LEU A 211 -8.80 12.42 -5.97
CA LEU A 211 -10.13 12.30 -6.55
C LEU A 211 -11.25 12.29 -5.50
N GLY A 212 -10.90 12.30 -4.21
CA GLY A 212 -11.85 12.24 -3.11
C GLY A 212 -12.33 10.82 -2.80
N ALA A 213 -13.35 10.73 -1.95
CA ALA A 213 -13.91 9.47 -1.47
C ALA A 213 -14.62 8.70 -2.60
N CYS A 214 -13.91 7.79 -3.27
CA CYS A 214 -14.43 6.93 -4.33
C CYS A 214 -15.25 5.75 -3.77
N VAL A 215 -14.95 5.31 -2.55
CA VAL A 215 -15.76 4.35 -1.78
C VAL A 215 -15.92 4.86 -0.37
N LYS A 216 -17.13 4.79 0.15
CA LYS A 216 -17.46 5.29 1.48
C LYS A 216 -17.80 4.16 2.43
N HIS A 217 -17.58 4.39 3.72
CA HIS A 217 -17.96 3.48 4.80
C HIS A 217 -17.36 2.07 4.68
N ILE A 218 -16.09 1.96 4.26
CA ILE A 218 -15.39 0.67 4.31
C ILE A 218 -15.00 0.35 5.76
N PRO A 219 -15.23 -0.87 6.26
CA PRO A 219 -14.78 -1.28 7.58
C PRO A 219 -13.24 -1.39 7.59
N TYR A 220 -12.61 -0.90 8.66
CA TYR A 220 -11.14 -0.98 8.81
C TYR A 220 -10.64 -1.33 10.22
N SER A 221 -11.51 -1.31 11.25
CA SER A 221 -11.06 -1.46 12.64
C SER A 221 -10.63 -2.88 13.01
N ASP A 222 -11.34 -3.88 12.48
CA ASP A 222 -11.22 -5.26 12.96
C ASP A 222 -10.31 -6.12 12.08
N VAL A 223 -10.25 -5.78 10.79
CA VAL A 223 -9.49 -6.54 9.80
C VAL A 223 -8.59 -5.60 9.00
N PRO A 224 -7.27 -5.88 8.91
CA PRO A 224 -6.34 -5.04 8.17
C PRO A 224 -6.67 -4.98 6.68
N LEU A 225 -6.44 -3.82 6.06
CA LEU A 225 -6.65 -3.60 4.63
C LEU A 225 -5.34 -3.75 3.86
N HIS A 226 -5.28 -4.67 2.91
CA HIS A 226 -4.21 -4.77 1.93
C HIS A 226 -4.59 -4.07 0.63
N VAL A 227 -3.58 -3.54 -0.08
CA VAL A 227 -3.77 -3.02 -1.43
C VAL A 227 -3.89 -4.18 -2.40
N VAL A 228 -4.83 -4.08 -3.33
CA VAL A 228 -4.96 -5.01 -4.46
C VAL A 228 -4.57 -4.29 -5.74
N VAL A 229 -3.70 -4.91 -6.53
CA VAL A 229 -3.30 -4.41 -7.86
C VAL A 229 -3.53 -5.50 -8.89
N ASP A 230 -4.32 -5.21 -9.91
CA ASP A 230 -4.52 -6.06 -11.07
C ASP A 230 -3.82 -5.43 -12.27
N VAL A 231 -2.70 -6.02 -12.71
CA VAL A 231 -1.92 -5.56 -13.86
C VAL A 231 -2.65 -5.97 -15.14
N TYR A 232 -3.76 -5.30 -15.41
CA TYR A 232 -4.74 -5.68 -16.42
C TYR A 232 -4.73 -4.79 -17.67
N GLY A 233 -5.21 -5.35 -18.79
CA GLY A 233 -5.47 -4.61 -20.02
C GLY A 233 -4.20 -4.06 -20.64
N THR A 234 -4.20 -2.78 -21.00
CA THR A 234 -3.04 -2.11 -21.60
C THR A 234 -1.84 -2.03 -20.66
N THR A 235 -2.04 -2.09 -19.34
CA THR A 235 -0.95 -1.99 -18.37
C THR A 235 -0.15 -3.30 -18.32
N LYS A 236 1.16 -3.21 -18.53
CA LYS A 236 2.07 -4.36 -18.60
C LYS A 236 3.00 -4.45 -17.40
N LYS A 237 3.43 -3.30 -16.88
CA LYS A 237 4.39 -3.21 -15.78
C LYS A 237 4.06 -2.01 -14.90
N VAL A 238 4.10 -2.22 -13.59
CA VAL A 238 3.91 -1.18 -12.58
C VAL A 238 5.05 -1.20 -11.56
N ARG A 239 5.33 -0.04 -11.00
CA ARG A 239 6.39 0.19 -10.02
C ARG A 239 5.84 0.90 -8.79
N ILE A 240 6.19 0.43 -7.60
CA ILE A 240 5.91 1.16 -6.36
C ILE A 240 6.86 2.34 -6.24
N ILE A 241 6.30 3.53 -6.10
CA ILE A 241 7.06 4.73 -5.77
C ILE A 241 7.24 4.79 -4.25
N GLN A 242 8.50 4.78 -3.81
CA GLN A 242 8.85 4.76 -2.40
C GLN A 242 8.63 6.15 -1.78
N LEU A 243 7.53 6.33 -1.05
CA LEU A 243 7.19 7.59 -0.40
C LEU A 243 7.83 7.74 1.00
N TYR A 244 8.05 6.63 1.70
CA TYR A 244 8.42 6.61 3.13
C TYR A 244 9.75 5.91 3.38
N GLY A 245 10.70 6.04 2.44
CA GLY A 245 11.97 5.30 2.48
C GLY A 245 12.79 5.47 3.77
N VAL A 246 12.64 6.61 4.47
CA VAL A 246 13.13 6.81 5.83
C VAL A 246 11.97 7.26 6.70
N PRO A 247 11.60 6.52 7.76
CA PRO A 247 10.53 6.93 8.66
C PRO A 247 10.96 8.18 9.43
N THR A 248 9.99 9.06 9.70
CA THR A 248 10.22 10.12 10.70
C THR A 248 10.39 9.49 12.09
N LEU A 249 11.14 10.15 12.97
CA LEU A 249 11.24 9.70 14.38
C LEU A 249 9.85 9.56 15.00
N GLN A 250 8.95 10.49 14.70
CA GLN A 250 7.57 10.47 15.19
C GLN A 250 6.81 9.22 14.73
N SER A 251 6.93 8.82 13.47
CA SER A 251 6.27 7.61 12.95
C SER A 251 6.90 6.35 13.53
N ALA A 252 8.24 6.30 13.61
CA ALA A 252 8.95 5.16 14.20
C ALA A 252 8.58 4.96 15.69
N CYS A 253 8.46 6.04 16.46
CA CYS A 253 8.00 5.97 17.85
C CYS A 253 6.56 5.46 17.96
N ARG A 254 5.64 5.90 17.09
CA ARG A 254 4.27 5.38 17.07
C ARG A 254 4.25 3.89 16.77
N ASP A 255 4.96 3.45 15.75
CA ASP A 255 5.03 2.03 15.38
C ASP A 255 5.55 1.19 16.55
N ALA A 256 6.62 1.65 17.22
CA ALA A 256 7.18 0.99 18.40
C ALA A 256 6.17 0.92 19.57
N ILE A 257 5.39 1.98 19.81
CA ILE A 257 4.35 1.98 20.86
C ILE A 257 3.22 1.02 20.53
N LEU A 258 2.71 1.07 19.29
CA LEU A 258 1.58 0.26 18.85
C LEU A 258 1.92 -1.23 18.70
N GLN A 259 3.21 -1.60 18.65
CA GLN A 259 3.65 -2.99 18.76
C GLN A 259 3.37 -3.61 20.14
N HIS A 260 3.28 -2.79 21.19
CA HIS A 260 3.12 -3.27 22.56
C HIS A 260 1.77 -2.92 23.18
N ILE A 261 0.94 -2.11 22.51
CA ILE A 261 -0.31 -1.58 23.06
C ILE A 261 -1.40 -1.61 21.99
N THR A 262 -2.59 -2.08 22.38
CA THR A 262 -3.77 -2.07 21.49
C THR A 262 -4.31 -0.65 21.31
N THR A 263 -5.01 -0.40 20.21
CA THR A 263 -5.70 0.89 19.96
C THR A 263 -6.60 1.29 21.12
N LYS A 264 -7.37 0.35 21.69
CA LYS A 264 -8.18 0.57 22.89
C LYS A 264 -7.33 0.94 24.12
N GLY A 265 -6.17 0.33 24.26
CA GLY A 265 -5.21 0.61 25.33
C GLY A 265 -4.56 2.01 25.26
N VAL A 266 -4.51 2.64 24.07
CA VAL A 266 -3.96 4.00 23.91
C VAL A 266 -4.72 5.01 24.76
N SER A 267 -6.04 4.84 24.92
CA SER A 267 -6.88 5.73 25.72
C SER A 267 -6.44 5.79 27.19
N ALA A 268 -5.91 4.69 27.72
CA ALA A 268 -5.47 4.54 29.10
C ALA A 268 -4.04 5.06 29.36
N LEU A 269 -3.27 5.37 28.31
CA LEU A 269 -1.91 5.89 28.47
C LEU A 269 -1.91 7.26 29.17
N PRO A 270 -0.92 7.57 30.03
CA PRO A 270 -0.76 8.89 30.65
C PRO A 270 -0.12 9.89 29.66
N LEU A 271 -0.65 9.96 28.43
CA LEU A 271 -0.18 10.84 27.37
C LEU A 271 -1.15 12.01 27.13
N PRO A 272 -0.65 13.19 26.72
CA PRO A 272 -1.49 14.28 26.22
C PRO A 272 -2.44 13.86 25.10
N LYS A 273 -3.61 14.51 25.01
CA LYS A 273 -4.66 14.21 24.02
C LYS A 273 -4.12 14.16 22.59
N MET A 274 -3.32 15.14 22.19
CA MET A 274 -2.74 15.20 20.84
C MET A 274 -1.86 14.00 20.49
N LEU A 275 -1.13 13.44 21.47
CA LEU A 275 -0.32 12.24 21.23
C LEU A 275 -1.19 10.99 21.14
N LYS A 276 -2.27 10.91 21.91
CA LYS A 276 -3.26 9.82 21.79
C LYS A 276 -3.94 9.85 20.42
N GLU A 277 -4.39 11.03 19.98
CA GLU A 277 -4.99 11.24 18.66
C GLU A 277 -4.01 10.83 17.54
N TYR A 278 -2.75 11.26 17.63
CA TYR A 278 -1.70 10.85 16.70
C TYR A 278 -1.46 9.33 16.67
N LEU A 279 -1.42 8.67 17.83
CA LEU A 279 -1.30 7.21 17.94
C LEU A 279 -2.51 6.48 17.33
N LEU A 280 -3.70 7.09 17.40
CA LEU A 280 -4.95 6.55 16.86
C LEU A 280 -5.21 6.96 15.40
N TYR A 281 -4.27 7.65 14.75
CA TYR A 281 -4.44 8.17 13.38
C TYR A 281 -5.62 9.15 13.25
N GLN A 282 -6.01 9.80 14.34
CA GLN A 282 -7.03 10.82 14.42
C GLN A 282 -6.34 12.18 14.32
N ASN A 283 -6.62 12.96 13.27
CA ASN A 283 -6.11 14.32 13.06
C ASN A 283 -7.29 15.28 12.86
#